data_AF-A0A3P7GDB7-F1
#
_entry.id   AF-A0A3P7GDB7-F1
#
_cell.length_a   1.000
_cell.length_b   1.000
_cell.length_c   1.000
_cell.angle_alpha   90.00
_cell.angle_beta   90.00
_cell.angle_gamma   90.00
#
_symmetry.space_group_name_H-M   'P 1'
#
loop_
_entity.id
_entity.type
_entity.pdbx_description
1 polymer ?
#
loop_
_entity_poly.entity_id
_entity_poly.type
_entity_poly.pdbx_seq_one_letter_code
_entity_poly.pdbx_strand_id
1 'polypeptide(L)'
;MFLYRCRNLPLSIAISCTACTLIYVLVNVALYTAISPDEMLTSPAVAVEFANKMFGPFAFVMPIFVACSTIGSANGVIFTSSRLFYVGAREGHMPLVLTMINKRTRTPIPAVIFTGFLSLAYLSLSGNVFTLINYIQIVYWLAIGCAIAALFWLRRTMPTAERPIKVNLIFPIVFFVGCVALVIIPIIGSPKDTAIGMAIMLSAVPIYIIFIAWKGKPRCFDTLSDAMTRFTQKLFMVVDDSKDQ
;
A
#
# COMPACT_ATOMS: atom_id res chain seq x y z
N MET A 1 -20.04 -23.02 7.40
CA MET A 1 -19.58 -22.07 6.35
C MET A 1 -18.13 -21.62 6.53
N PHE A 2 -17.67 -21.25 7.74
CA PHE A 2 -16.28 -20.85 8.02
C PHE A 2 -15.21 -21.92 7.73
N LEU A 3 -15.47 -23.18 8.08
CA LEU A 3 -14.54 -24.30 7.83
C LEU A 3 -14.30 -24.59 6.34
N TYR A 4 -15.33 -24.44 5.50
CA TYR A 4 -15.21 -24.61 4.04
C TYR A 4 -14.33 -23.51 3.41
N ARG A 5 -14.40 -22.29 3.96
CA ARG A 5 -13.57 -21.15 3.54
C ARG A 5 -12.09 -21.43 3.80
N CYS A 6 -11.75 -21.97 4.98
CA CYS A 6 -10.36 -22.19 5.38
C CYS A 6 -9.62 -23.25 4.55
N ARG A 7 -10.34 -24.24 4.00
CA ARG A 7 -9.74 -25.27 3.13
C ARG A 7 -9.55 -24.79 1.68
N ASN A 8 -10.48 -23.99 1.17
CA ASN A 8 -10.43 -23.52 -0.22
C ASN A 8 -9.52 -22.29 -0.39
N LEU A 9 -9.28 -21.53 0.69
CA LEU A 9 -8.42 -20.35 0.70
C LEU A 9 -6.97 -20.64 0.28
N PRO A 10 -6.24 -21.62 0.87
CA PRO A 10 -4.87 -21.93 0.43
C PRO A 10 -4.80 -22.44 -1.00
N LEU A 11 -5.78 -23.23 -1.45
CA LEU A 11 -5.84 -23.71 -2.84
C LEU A 11 -6.05 -22.55 -3.81
N SER A 12 -6.96 -21.61 -3.48
CA SER A 12 -7.19 -20.42 -4.29
C SER A 12 -5.95 -19.54 -4.39
N ILE A 13 -5.17 -19.41 -3.32
CA ILE A 13 -3.90 -18.68 -3.32
C ILE A 13 -2.87 -19.38 -4.22
N ALA A 14 -2.73 -20.70 -4.12
CA ALA A 14 -1.78 -21.44 -4.93
C ALA A 14 -2.08 -21.32 -6.44
N ILE A 15 -3.37 -21.43 -6.81
CA ILE A 15 -3.81 -21.29 -8.21
C ILE A 15 -3.59 -19.87 -8.71
N SER A 16 -3.98 -18.84 -7.94
CA SER A 16 -3.84 -17.45 -8.37
C SER A 16 -2.38 -17.04 -8.50
N CYS A 17 -1.51 -17.40 -7.53
CA CYS A 17 -0.09 -17.12 -7.61
C CYS A 17 0.56 -17.77 -8.84
N THR A 18 0.28 -19.06 -9.09
CA THR A 18 0.85 -19.79 -10.23
C THR A 18 0.38 -19.18 -11.56
N ALA A 19 -0.91 -18.86 -11.68
CA ALA A 19 -1.45 -18.22 -12.87
C ALA A 19 -0.82 -16.84 -13.13
N CYS A 20 -0.68 -16.01 -12.09
CA CYS A 20 -0.02 -14.71 -12.21
C CYS A 20 1.45 -14.85 -12.65
N THR A 21 2.19 -15.80 -12.07
CA THR A 21 3.58 -16.06 -12.47
C THR A 21 3.68 -16.48 -13.93
N LEU A 22 2.82 -17.39 -14.40
CA LEU A 22 2.80 -17.82 -15.79
C LEU A 22 2.50 -16.65 -16.74
N ILE A 23 1.51 -15.82 -16.43
CA ILE A 23 1.17 -14.65 -17.25
C ILE A 23 2.36 -13.68 -17.30
N TYR A 24 3.01 -13.39 -16.16
CA TYR A 24 4.18 -12.51 -16.15
C TYR A 24 5.35 -13.05 -16.97
N VAL A 25 5.63 -14.36 -16.89
CA VAL A 25 6.68 -14.97 -17.70
C VAL A 25 6.33 -14.88 -19.19
N LEU A 26 5.10 -15.21 -19.57
CA LEU A 26 4.65 -15.12 -20.96
C LEU A 26 4.75 -13.70 -21.53
N VAL A 27 4.37 -12.68 -20.75
CA VAL A 27 4.51 -11.27 -21.16
C VAL A 27 5.98 -10.90 -21.34
N ASN A 28 6.86 -11.27 -20.41
CA ASN A 28 8.29 -11.00 -20.55
C ASN A 28 8.89 -11.70 -21.78
N VAL A 29 8.51 -12.95 -22.04
CA VAL A 29 8.94 -13.67 -23.26
C VAL A 29 8.49 -12.92 -24.51
N ALA A 30 7.22 -12.49 -24.57
CA ALA A 30 6.72 -11.71 -25.70
C ALA A 30 7.51 -10.40 -25.90
N LEU A 31 7.81 -9.67 -24.83
CA LEU A 31 8.61 -8.46 -24.89
C LEU A 31 10.03 -8.71 -25.42
N TYR A 32 10.73 -9.73 -24.91
CA TYR A 32 12.08 -10.06 -25.35
C TYR A 32 12.15 -10.59 -26.79
N THR A 33 11.07 -11.16 -27.32
CA THR A 33 11.02 -11.58 -28.73
C THR A 33 10.81 -10.42 -29.71
N ALA A 34 10.19 -9.32 -29.26
CA ALA A 34 9.79 -8.22 -30.13
C ALA A 34 10.66 -6.96 -30.00
N ILE A 35 11.30 -6.76 -28.84
CA ILE A 35 12.09 -5.55 -28.53
C ILE A 35 13.50 -5.97 -28.12
N SER A 36 14.52 -5.24 -28.58
CA SER A 36 15.90 -5.49 -28.14
C SER A 36 16.11 -5.03 -26.68
N PRO A 37 17.05 -5.63 -25.92
CA PRO A 37 17.31 -5.21 -24.54
C PRO A 37 17.67 -3.73 -24.40
N ASP A 38 18.39 -3.16 -25.37
CA ASP A 38 18.80 -1.76 -25.35
C ASP A 38 17.60 -0.82 -25.48
N GLU A 39 16.66 -1.13 -26.38
CA GLU A 39 15.43 -0.34 -26.55
C GLU A 39 14.54 -0.43 -25.31
N MET A 40 14.45 -1.60 -24.67
CA MET A 40 13.69 -1.76 -23.42
C MET A 40 14.22 -0.89 -22.29
N LEU A 41 15.54 -0.67 -22.21
CA LEU A 41 16.16 0.16 -21.17
C LEU A 41 15.97 1.66 -21.42
N THR A 42 15.85 2.07 -22.68
CA THR A 42 15.64 3.48 -23.06
C THR A 42 14.18 3.91 -23.01
N SER A 43 13.24 3.00 -23.22
CA SER A 43 11.83 3.35 -23.34
C SER A 43 11.14 3.40 -21.97
N PRO A 44 10.56 4.56 -21.57
CA PRO A 44 9.78 4.66 -20.34
C PRO A 44 8.46 3.87 -20.40
N ALA A 45 8.01 3.48 -21.60
CA ALA A 45 6.74 2.80 -21.85
C ALA A 45 6.93 1.59 -22.78
N VAL A 46 7.58 0.54 -22.25
CA VAL A 46 7.91 -0.70 -22.97
C VAL A 46 6.69 -1.34 -23.67
N ALA A 47 5.51 -1.27 -23.04
CA ALA A 47 4.27 -1.82 -23.61
C ALA A 47 3.79 -1.09 -24.86
N VAL A 48 4.01 0.22 -24.96
CA VAL A 48 3.64 1.03 -26.13
C VAL A 48 4.63 0.77 -27.26
N GLU A 49 5.92 0.65 -26.92
CA GLU A 49 6.96 0.32 -27.89
C GLU A 49 6.72 -1.06 -28.53
N PHE A 50 6.33 -2.04 -27.72
CA PHE A 50 5.89 -3.36 -28.19
C PHE A 50 4.76 -3.25 -29.22
N ALA A 51 3.74 -2.44 -28.91
CA ALA A 51 2.58 -2.28 -29.76
C ALA A 51 2.92 -1.56 -31.08
N ASN A 52 3.80 -0.56 -31.04
CA ASN A 52 4.27 0.14 -32.23
C ASN A 52 4.99 -0.81 -33.19
N LYS A 53 5.85 -1.70 -32.67
CA LYS A 53 6.58 -2.66 -33.50
C LYS A 53 5.72 -3.79 -34.07
N MET A 54 4.77 -4.29 -33.29
CA MET A 54 3.95 -5.44 -33.72
C MET A 54 2.68 -5.07 -34.48
N PHE A 55 1.97 -4.04 -34.03
CA PHE A 55 0.62 -3.74 -34.50
C PHE A 55 0.52 -2.50 -35.39
N GLY A 56 1.61 -1.74 -35.55
CA GLY A 56 1.72 -0.56 -36.43
C GLY A 56 0.51 0.39 -36.28
N PRO A 57 -0.44 0.42 -37.24
CA PRO A 57 -1.61 1.30 -37.20
C PRO A 57 -2.57 1.05 -36.02
N PHE A 58 -2.57 -0.14 -35.40
CA PHE A 58 -3.40 -0.45 -34.23
C PHE A 58 -2.72 -0.17 -32.89
N ALA A 59 -1.51 0.41 -32.88
CA ALA A 59 -0.75 0.64 -31.66
C ALA A 59 -1.45 1.57 -30.64
N PHE A 60 -2.35 2.46 -31.08
CA PHE A 60 -3.11 3.37 -30.21
C PHE A 60 -4.01 2.65 -29.19
N VAL A 61 -4.39 1.41 -29.48
CA VAL A 61 -5.25 0.60 -28.61
C VAL A 61 -4.52 0.22 -27.32
N MET A 62 -3.21 -0.01 -27.38
CA MET A 62 -2.42 -0.47 -26.23
C MET A 62 -2.34 0.59 -25.11
N PRO A 63 -2.00 1.87 -25.37
CA PRO A 63 -2.06 2.93 -24.37
C PRO A 63 -3.43 3.07 -23.70
N ILE A 64 -4.54 2.88 -24.44
CA ILE A 64 -5.89 2.99 -23.89
C ILE A 64 -6.14 1.89 -22.85
N PHE A 65 -5.81 0.64 -23.17
CA PHE A 65 -5.96 -0.47 -22.21
C PHE A 65 -5.05 -0.32 -20.99
N VAL A 66 -3.80 0.11 -21.20
CA VAL A 66 -2.86 0.38 -20.10
C VAL A 66 -3.38 1.50 -19.21
N ALA A 67 -3.88 2.59 -19.79
CA ALA A 67 -4.48 3.70 -19.05
C ALA A 67 -5.68 3.23 -18.23
N CYS A 68 -6.62 2.49 -18.84
CA CYS A 68 -7.77 1.91 -18.12
C CYS A 68 -7.34 1.01 -16.95
N SER A 69 -6.30 0.19 -17.13
CA SER A 69 -5.77 -0.67 -16.08
C SER A 69 -5.17 0.13 -14.91
N THR A 70 -4.37 1.15 -15.21
CA THR A 70 -3.77 2.02 -14.16
C THR A 70 -4.81 2.82 -13.38
N ILE A 71 -5.85 3.33 -14.06
CA ILE A 71 -6.99 4.00 -13.40
C ILE A 71 -7.74 3.03 -12.49
N GLY A 72 -7.98 1.80 -12.96
CA GLY A 72 -8.61 0.75 -12.17
C GLY A 72 -7.81 0.40 -10.91
N SER A 73 -6.49 0.24 -11.05
CA SER A 73 -5.58 -0.02 -9.93
C SER A 73 -5.57 1.14 -8.91
N ALA A 74 -5.45 2.38 -9.39
CA ALA A 74 -5.48 3.57 -8.54
C ALA A 74 -6.78 3.68 -7.73
N ASN A 75 -7.93 3.45 -8.38
CA ASN A 75 -9.23 3.44 -7.72
C ASN A 75 -9.33 2.32 -6.65
N GLY A 76 -8.81 1.13 -6.96
CA GLY A 76 -8.72 0.02 -6.01
C GLY A 76 -7.93 0.39 -4.75
N VAL A 77 -6.77 1.03 -4.92
CA VAL A 77 -5.94 1.51 -3.80
C VAL A 77 -6.68 2.54 -2.96
N ILE A 78 -7.38 3.50 -3.58
CA ILE A 78 -8.18 4.53 -2.86
C ILE A 78 -9.27 3.89 -1.99
N PHE A 79 -9.94 2.83 -2.46
CA PHE A 79 -10.92 2.12 -1.64
C PHE A 79 -10.29 1.38 -0.47
N THR A 80 -9.16 0.71 -0.68
CA THR A 80 -8.46 -0.03 0.40
C THR A 80 -7.89 0.91 1.45
N SER A 81 -7.30 2.05 1.04
CA SER A 81 -6.76 3.05 1.96
C SER A 81 -7.86 3.66 2.82
N SER A 82 -9.00 4.01 2.22
CA SER A 82 -10.19 4.53 2.94
C SER A 82 -10.65 3.60 4.08
N ARG A 83 -10.62 2.28 3.86
CA ARG A 83 -10.94 1.30 4.92
C ARG A 83 -9.90 1.26 6.02
N LEU A 84 -8.61 1.39 5.67
CA LEU A 84 -7.54 1.46 6.65
C LEU A 84 -7.69 2.68 7.56
N PHE A 85 -8.04 3.85 6.99
CA PHE A 85 -8.34 5.05 7.77
C PHE A 85 -9.55 4.86 8.70
N TYR A 86 -10.61 4.20 8.23
CA TYR A 86 -11.78 3.91 9.06
C TYR A 86 -11.49 3.01 10.26
N VAL A 87 -10.69 1.96 10.07
CA VAL A 87 -10.33 1.06 11.18
C VAL A 87 -9.34 1.75 12.12
N GLY A 88 -8.34 2.47 11.60
CA GLY A 88 -7.40 3.25 12.42
C GLY A 88 -8.10 4.33 13.26
N ALA A 89 -9.18 4.90 12.73
CA ALA A 89 -10.06 5.81 13.47
C ALA A 89 -10.77 5.14 14.65
N ARG A 90 -11.36 3.96 14.42
CA ARG A 90 -12.09 3.21 15.46
C ARG A 90 -11.19 2.80 16.63
N GLU A 91 -9.93 2.48 16.35
CA GLU A 91 -8.93 2.16 17.38
C GLU A 91 -8.34 3.41 18.06
N GLY A 92 -8.81 4.62 17.71
CA GLY A 92 -8.30 5.88 18.27
C GLY A 92 -6.85 6.21 17.87
N HIS A 93 -6.36 5.59 16.80
CA HIS A 93 -5.00 5.76 16.29
C HIS A 93 -4.89 6.80 15.17
N MET A 94 -5.92 7.61 14.95
CA MET A 94 -5.94 8.66 13.95
C MET A 94 -6.56 9.96 14.46
N PRO A 95 -6.11 11.13 13.93
CA PRO A 95 -6.72 12.40 14.26
C PRO A 95 -8.15 12.50 13.73
N LEU A 96 -9.06 13.04 14.54
CA LEU A 96 -10.50 13.15 14.27
C LEU A 96 -10.83 13.78 12.89
N VAL A 97 -9.96 14.64 12.35
CA VAL A 97 -10.17 15.25 11.02
C VAL A 97 -10.21 14.20 9.89
N LEU A 98 -9.41 13.15 10.01
CA LEU A 98 -9.29 12.09 9.00
C LEU A 98 -10.29 10.96 9.21
N THR A 99 -10.96 10.92 10.37
CA THR A 99 -11.91 9.85 10.74
C THR A 99 -13.34 10.14 10.31
N MET A 100 -13.65 11.39 9.96
CA MET A 100 -15.01 11.81 9.68
C MET A 100 -15.53 11.25 8.35
N ILE A 101 -16.79 10.80 8.36
CA ILE A 101 -17.50 10.25 7.20
C ILE A 101 -18.63 11.19 6.75
N ASN A 102 -18.75 11.42 5.45
CA ASN A 102 -19.85 12.24 4.92
C ASN A 102 -21.18 11.51 5.09
N LYS A 103 -22.20 12.18 5.66
CA LYS A 103 -23.52 11.59 5.94
C LYS A 103 -24.28 11.13 4.69
N ARG A 104 -24.10 11.82 3.55
CA ARG A 104 -24.83 11.55 2.30
C ARG A 104 -24.18 10.46 1.46
N THR A 105 -22.86 10.49 1.34
CA THR A 105 -22.10 9.56 0.48
C THR A 105 -21.46 8.41 1.24
N ARG A 106 -21.45 8.45 2.59
CA ARG A 106 -20.77 7.49 3.47
C ARG A 106 -19.32 7.23 3.08
N THR A 107 -18.63 8.27 2.59
CA THR A 107 -17.22 8.21 2.20
C THR A 107 -16.37 9.10 3.10
N PRO A 108 -15.14 8.67 3.45
CA PRO A 108 -14.20 9.48 4.22
C PRO A 108 -13.52 10.52 3.30
N ILE A 109 -14.27 11.55 2.89
CA ILE A 109 -13.81 12.60 1.96
C ILE A 109 -12.50 13.26 2.42
N PRO A 110 -12.32 13.67 3.69
CA PRO A 110 -11.09 14.31 4.14
C PRO A 110 -9.87 13.38 4.03
N ALA A 111 -10.03 12.09 4.32
CA ALA A 111 -8.96 11.10 4.18
C ALA A 111 -8.55 10.90 2.72
N VAL A 112 -9.53 10.80 1.82
CA VAL A 112 -9.26 10.67 0.37
C VAL A 112 -8.54 11.90 -0.17
N ILE A 113 -8.99 13.11 0.18
CA ILE A 113 -8.32 14.36 -0.23
C ILE A 113 -6.89 14.42 0.30
N PHE A 114 -6.68 14.05 1.57
CA PHE A 114 -5.35 14.01 2.16
C PHE A 114 -4.43 13.01 1.44
N THR A 115 -4.92 11.80 1.16
CA THR A 115 -4.15 10.79 0.41
C THR A 115 -3.85 11.24 -1.02
N GLY A 116 -4.80 11.93 -1.68
CA GLY A 116 -4.62 12.48 -3.01
C GLY A 116 -3.58 13.59 -3.04
N PHE A 117 -3.65 14.52 -2.09
CA PHE A 117 -2.65 15.58 -1.93
C PHE A 117 -1.26 15.01 -1.65
N LEU A 118 -1.16 14.02 -0.76
CA LEU A 118 0.10 13.35 -0.45
C LEU A 118 0.67 12.61 -1.67
N SER A 119 -0.19 11.95 -2.46
CA SER A 119 0.20 11.30 -3.72
C SER A 119 0.75 12.31 -4.73
N LEU A 120 0.09 13.46 -4.91
CA LEU A 120 0.57 14.54 -5.77
C LEU A 120 1.90 15.13 -5.27
N ALA A 121 2.06 15.29 -3.95
CA ALA A 121 3.30 15.76 -3.36
C ALA A 121 4.45 14.78 -3.60
N TYR A 122 4.24 13.46 -3.45
CA TYR A 122 5.26 12.47 -3.77
C TYR A 122 5.62 12.45 -5.25
N LEU A 123 4.63 12.66 -6.13
CA LEU A 123 4.87 12.73 -7.57
C LEU A 123 5.64 13.99 -7.98
N SER A 124 5.35 15.14 -7.35
CA SER A 124 6.04 16.40 -7.68
C SER A 124 7.45 16.49 -7.09
N LEU A 125 7.69 15.85 -5.94
CA LEU A 125 8.99 15.88 -5.26
C LEU A 125 9.99 14.87 -5.83
N SER A 126 9.51 13.84 -6.55
CA SER A 126 10.38 12.83 -7.13
C SER A 126 10.60 13.04 -8.62
N GLY A 127 11.88 13.05 -9.02
CA GLY A 127 12.25 13.10 -10.43
C GLY A 127 12.17 11.77 -11.19
N ASN A 128 11.90 10.64 -10.51
CA ASN A 128 11.89 9.31 -11.14
C ASN A 128 10.89 8.36 -10.46
N VAL A 129 10.22 7.50 -11.24
CA VAL A 129 9.29 6.48 -10.72
C VAL A 129 10.05 5.36 -10.01
N PHE A 130 11.25 5.01 -10.47
CA PHE A 130 12.06 3.94 -9.87
C PHE A 130 12.48 4.25 -8.43
N THR A 131 12.72 5.52 -8.09
CA THR A 131 13.02 5.92 -6.71
C THR A 131 11.80 5.75 -5.79
N LEU A 132 10.58 6.08 -6.25
CA LEU A 132 9.36 5.82 -5.48
C LEU A 132 9.18 4.32 -5.20
N ILE A 133 9.48 3.48 -6.20
CA ILE A 133 9.42 2.02 -6.05
C ILE A 133 10.39 1.58 -4.96
N ASN A 134 11.61 2.10 -4.94
CA ASN A 134 12.58 1.80 -3.89
C ASN A 134 12.10 2.28 -2.50
N TYR A 135 11.49 3.48 -2.42
CA TYR A 135 10.98 4.03 -1.16
C TYR A 135 9.88 3.16 -0.55
N ILE A 136 8.93 2.67 -1.37
CA ILE A 136 7.83 1.86 -0.86
C ILE A 136 8.27 0.41 -0.57
N GLN A 137 9.18 -0.15 -1.36
CA GLN A 137 9.61 -1.53 -1.22
C GLN A 137 10.27 -1.78 0.14
N ILE A 138 11.18 -0.90 0.59
CA ILE A 138 11.82 -1.08 1.90
C ILE A 138 10.79 -1.09 3.04
N VAL A 139 9.83 -0.15 3.00
CA VAL A 139 8.78 -0.03 4.02
C VAL A 139 7.88 -1.26 4.02
N TYR A 140 7.51 -1.74 2.83
CA TYR A 140 6.62 -2.88 2.64
C TYR A 140 7.27 -4.20 3.10
N TRP A 141 8.52 -4.45 2.70
CA TRP A 141 9.25 -5.66 3.10
C TRP A 141 9.56 -5.67 4.59
N LEU A 142 9.86 -4.51 5.18
CA LEU A 142 10.05 -4.38 6.62
C LEU A 142 8.73 -4.68 7.37
N ALA A 143 7.60 -4.10 6.94
CA ALA A 143 6.30 -4.36 7.55
C ALA A 143 5.90 -5.85 7.47
N ILE A 144 6.11 -6.50 6.32
CA ILE A 144 5.90 -7.94 6.15
C ILE A 144 6.86 -8.75 7.05
N GLY A 145 8.13 -8.37 7.11
CA GLY A 145 9.13 -9.00 7.98
C GLY A 145 8.71 -8.95 9.45
N CYS A 146 8.25 -7.78 9.93
CA CYS A 146 7.69 -7.62 11.27
C CYS A 146 6.46 -8.49 11.51
N ALA A 147 5.55 -8.59 10.54
CA ALA A 147 4.36 -9.45 10.66
C ALA A 147 4.73 -10.94 10.79
N ILE A 148 5.74 -11.41 10.05
CA ILE A 148 6.23 -12.80 10.17
C ILE A 148 6.99 -13.01 11.47
N ALA A 149 7.79 -12.04 11.92
CA ALA A 149 8.44 -12.08 13.22
C ALA A 149 7.39 -12.18 14.36
N ALA A 150 6.30 -11.40 14.25
CA ALA A 150 5.16 -11.49 15.16
C ALA A 150 4.48 -12.86 15.10
N LEU A 151 4.39 -13.51 13.93
CA LEU A 151 3.90 -14.88 13.82
C LEU A 151 4.79 -15.86 14.61
N PHE A 152 6.12 -15.74 14.54
CA PHE A 152 7.02 -16.59 15.33
C PHE A 152 6.87 -16.33 16.83
N TRP A 153 6.72 -15.07 17.23
CA TRP A 153 6.47 -14.69 18.62
C TRP A 153 5.14 -15.28 19.12
N LEU A 154 4.05 -15.09 18.38
CA LEU A 154 2.72 -15.59 18.72
C LEU A 154 2.69 -17.11 18.77
N ARG A 155 3.48 -17.79 17.94
CA ARG A 155 3.61 -19.25 18.00
C ARG A 155 4.21 -19.75 19.31
N ARG A 156 5.11 -18.98 19.94
CA ARG A 156 5.69 -19.28 21.25
C ARG A 156 4.77 -18.88 22.39
N THR A 157 4.16 -17.69 22.33
CA THR A 157 3.36 -17.13 23.44
C THR A 157 1.96 -17.75 23.55
N MET A 158 1.32 -18.10 22.42
CA MET A 158 -0.03 -18.69 22.40
C MET A 158 -0.06 -20.02 21.63
N PRO A 159 0.50 -21.11 22.21
CA PRO A 159 0.58 -22.42 21.55
C PRO A 159 -0.78 -23.12 21.45
N THR A 160 -1.71 -22.86 22.37
CA THR A 160 -3.01 -23.54 22.49
C THR A 160 -4.16 -22.88 21.72
N ALA A 161 -3.93 -21.72 21.07
CA ALA A 161 -4.95 -21.04 20.28
C ALA A 161 -5.40 -21.93 19.10
N GLU A 162 -6.71 -21.96 18.82
CA GLU A 162 -7.27 -22.74 17.71
C GLU A 162 -6.79 -22.15 16.37
N ARG A 163 -5.99 -22.91 15.62
CA ARG A 163 -5.43 -22.49 14.33
C ARG A 163 -6.10 -23.26 13.20
N PRO A 164 -7.05 -22.65 12.46
CA PRO A 164 -7.79 -23.32 11.40
C PRO A 164 -6.93 -23.69 10.18
N ILE A 165 -5.78 -23.04 9.99
CA ILE A 165 -4.80 -23.35 8.94
C ILE A 165 -3.44 -23.54 9.60
N LYS A 166 -2.89 -24.76 9.53
CA LYS A 166 -1.55 -25.09 10.04
C LYS A 166 -0.60 -25.27 8.86
N VAL A 167 0.37 -24.38 8.73
CA VAL A 167 1.47 -24.49 7.76
C VAL A 167 2.77 -24.88 8.46
N ASN A 168 3.59 -25.66 7.76
CA ASN A 168 4.90 -26.07 8.25
C ASN A 168 5.80 -24.84 8.48
N LEU A 169 6.60 -24.86 9.57
CA LEU A 169 7.45 -23.73 10.00
C LEU A 169 8.55 -23.39 8.99
N ILE A 170 8.90 -24.34 8.12
CA ILE A 170 9.92 -24.15 7.09
C ILE A 170 9.52 -22.99 6.15
N PHE A 171 8.24 -22.90 5.74
CA PHE A 171 7.81 -21.87 4.79
C PHE A 171 7.93 -20.44 5.35
N PRO A 172 7.43 -20.12 6.56
CA PRO A 172 7.67 -18.81 7.16
C PRO A 172 9.15 -18.48 7.39
N ILE A 173 10.00 -19.47 7.71
CA ILE A 173 11.44 -19.24 7.95
C ILE A 173 12.14 -18.84 6.66
N VAL A 174 11.93 -19.61 5.58
CA VAL A 174 12.51 -19.30 4.26
C VAL A 174 12.03 -17.94 3.78
N PHE A 175 10.73 -17.64 3.95
CA PHE A 175 10.18 -16.34 3.58
C PHE A 175 10.76 -15.19 4.41
N PHE A 176 10.93 -15.37 5.72
CA PHE A 176 11.56 -14.37 6.58
C PHE A 176 13.02 -14.07 6.18
N VAL A 177 13.81 -15.10 5.87
CA VAL A 177 15.18 -14.93 5.36
C VAL A 177 15.16 -14.15 4.04
N GLY A 178 14.20 -14.43 3.15
CA GLY A 178 13.98 -13.66 1.92
C GLY A 178 13.66 -12.19 2.18
N CYS A 179 12.75 -11.90 3.11
CA CYS A 179 12.42 -10.53 3.50
C CYS A 179 13.65 -9.78 4.05
N VAL A 180 14.47 -10.44 4.88
CA VAL A 180 15.70 -9.84 5.41
C VAL A 180 16.68 -9.52 4.27
N ALA A 181 16.86 -10.42 3.31
CA ALA A 181 17.70 -10.16 2.14
C ALA A 181 17.16 -8.98 1.30
N LEU A 182 15.84 -8.93 1.06
CA LEU A 182 15.19 -7.85 0.30
C LEU A 182 15.17 -6.50 1.03
N VAL A 183 15.43 -6.48 2.34
CA VAL A 183 15.67 -5.24 3.11
C VAL A 183 17.14 -4.84 3.02
N ILE A 184 18.07 -5.78 3.11
CA ILE A 184 19.51 -5.50 3.10
C ILE A 184 20.01 -5.08 1.71
N ILE A 185 19.52 -5.70 0.64
CA ILE A 185 19.98 -5.43 -0.73
C ILE A 185 19.75 -3.95 -1.13
N PRO A 186 18.56 -3.35 -0.94
CA PRO A 186 18.35 -1.93 -1.23
C PRO A 186 19.18 -0.98 -0.36
N ILE A 187 19.46 -1.35 0.90
CA ILE A 187 20.31 -0.54 1.79
C ILE A 187 21.72 -0.39 1.21
N ILE A 188 22.25 -1.45 0.60
CA ILE A 188 23.59 -1.45 -0.01
C ILE A 188 23.55 -0.82 -1.41
N GLY A 189 22.55 -1.16 -2.21
CA GLY A 189 22.45 -0.71 -3.61
C GLY A 189 22.10 0.78 -3.76
N SER A 190 21.12 1.26 -2.99
CA SER A 190 20.61 2.64 -3.05
C SER A 190 20.39 3.20 -1.63
N PRO A 191 21.47 3.52 -0.90
CA PRO A 191 21.38 3.92 0.51
C PRO A 191 20.60 5.22 0.71
N LYS A 192 20.69 6.17 -0.24
CA LYS A 192 19.97 7.44 -0.17
C LYS A 192 18.46 7.22 -0.25
N ASP A 193 18.02 6.43 -1.23
CA ASP A 193 16.60 6.15 -1.44
C ASP A 193 16.01 5.39 -0.24
N THR A 194 16.78 4.43 0.27
CA THR A 194 16.39 3.62 1.42
C THR A 194 16.30 4.44 2.70
N ALA A 195 17.24 5.38 2.91
CA ALA A 195 17.20 6.30 4.05
C ALA A 195 15.97 7.21 4.01
N ILE A 196 15.57 7.70 2.83
CA ILE A 196 14.35 8.49 2.67
C ILE A 196 13.11 7.64 2.98
N GLY A 197 13.02 6.42 2.45
CA GLY A 197 11.91 5.50 2.76
C GLY A 197 11.79 5.20 4.26
N MET A 198 12.92 4.96 4.94
CA MET A 198 12.94 4.80 6.40
C MET A 198 12.57 6.08 7.14
N ALA A 199 13.03 7.25 6.70
CA ALA A 199 12.66 8.52 7.30
C ALA A 199 11.15 8.79 7.19
N ILE A 200 10.54 8.45 6.05
CA ILE A 200 9.09 8.51 5.86
C ILE A 200 8.38 7.59 6.85
N MET A 201 8.81 6.34 7.00
CA MET A 201 8.24 5.41 8.00
C MET A 201 8.40 5.97 9.43
N LEU A 202 9.59 6.45 9.78
CA LEU A 202 9.87 6.96 11.12
C LEU A 202 9.10 8.26 11.41
N SER A 203 8.75 9.06 10.39
CA SER A 203 7.91 10.25 10.55
C SER A 203 6.49 9.93 11.04
N ALA A 204 6.02 8.69 10.89
CA ALA A 204 4.76 8.24 11.49
C ALA A 204 4.81 8.20 13.03
N VAL A 205 5.98 7.97 13.63
CA VAL A 205 6.17 7.90 15.09
C VAL A 205 5.94 9.24 15.79
N PRO A 206 6.59 10.37 15.39
CA PRO A 206 6.31 11.66 16.02
C PRO A 206 4.87 12.11 15.77
N ILE A 207 4.29 11.81 14.60
CA ILE A 207 2.87 12.08 14.33
C ILE A 207 1.99 11.33 15.34
N TYR A 208 2.25 10.06 15.59
CA TYR A 208 1.53 9.27 16.58
C TYR A 208 1.65 9.84 18.00
N ILE A 209 2.87 10.20 18.41
CA ILE A 209 3.13 10.76 19.75
C ILE A 209 2.40 12.11 19.94
N ILE A 210 2.49 13.01 18.96
CA ILE A 210 1.89 14.35 19.03
C ILE A 210 0.36 14.27 19.01
N PHE A 211 -0.21 13.45 18.12
CA PHE A 211 -1.66 13.42 17.95
C PHE A 211 -2.38 12.56 19.01
N ILE A 212 -1.79 11.44 19.44
CA ILE A 212 -2.48 10.42 20.25
C ILE A 212 -1.88 10.27 21.65
N ALA A 213 -0.56 10.11 21.78
CA ALA A 213 0.06 9.85 23.08
C ALA A 213 0.08 11.08 24.00
N TRP A 214 0.09 12.29 23.43
CA TRP A 214 0.12 13.53 24.20
C TRP A 214 -1.27 13.90 24.74
N LYS A 215 -1.55 13.50 25.98
CA LYS A 215 -2.80 13.80 26.71
C LYS A 215 -2.86 15.20 27.34
N GLY A 216 -1.77 15.98 27.30
CA GLY A 216 -1.63 17.29 27.95
C GLY A 216 -1.32 18.42 26.97
N LYS A 217 -2.10 18.54 25.89
CA LYS A 217 -1.89 19.55 24.85
C LYS A 217 -2.17 20.96 25.39
N PRO A 218 -1.42 21.99 24.94
CA PRO A 218 -1.75 23.38 25.25
C PRO A 218 -3.08 23.75 24.58
N ARG A 219 -3.95 24.50 25.29
CA ARG A 219 -5.31 24.87 24.84
C ARG A 219 -5.36 25.47 23.43
N CYS A 220 -4.31 26.17 22.98
CA CYS A 220 -4.22 26.70 21.62
C CYS A 220 -4.21 25.61 20.54
N PHE A 221 -3.56 24.46 20.80
CA PHE A 221 -3.46 23.37 19.83
C PHE A 221 -4.78 22.61 19.70
N ASP A 222 -5.49 22.41 20.82
CA ASP A 222 -6.83 21.83 20.81
C ASP A 222 -7.83 22.80 20.16
N THR A 223 -7.73 24.10 20.44
CA THR A 223 -8.61 25.11 19.81
C THR A 223 -8.37 25.20 18.30
N LEU A 224 -7.12 25.13 17.83
CA LEU A 224 -6.78 25.11 16.40
C LEU A 224 -7.26 23.82 15.74
N SER A 225 -7.00 22.66 16.37
CA SER A 225 -7.47 21.37 15.89
C SER A 225 -8.99 21.34 15.79
N ASP A 226 -9.71 21.85 16.79
CA ASP A 226 -11.17 21.95 16.81
C ASP A 226 -11.68 22.93 15.76
N ALA A 227 -11.02 24.07 15.56
CA ALA A 227 -11.37 25.04 14.53
C ALA A 227 -11.21 24.44 13.12
N MET A 228 -10.09 23.74 12.86
CA MET A 228 -9.90 23.03 11.60
C MET A 228 -10.91 21.90 11.42
N THR A 229 -11.17 21.12 12.47
CA THR A 229 -12.18 20.04 12.47
C THR A 229 -13.55 20.61 12.12
N ARG A 230 -13.98 21.70 12.76
CA ARG A 230 -15.26 22.37 12.48
C ARG A 230 -15.31 22.97 11.07
N PHE A 231 -14.19 23.50 10.57
CA PHE A 231 -14.11 24.00 9.20
C PHE A 231 -14.29 22.86 8.18
N THR A 232 -13.56 21.75 8.36
CA THR A 232 -13.68 20.56 7.52
C THR A 232 -15.08 19.93 7.60
N GLN A 233 -15.68 19.88 8.79
CA GLN A 233 -17.07 19.43 9.00
C GLN A 233 -18.07 20.27 8.22
N LYS A 234 -17.97 21.60 8.30
CA LYS A 234 -18.86 22.53 7.59
C LYS A 234 -18.66 22.49 6.09
N LEU A 235 -17.41 22.39 5.63
CA LEU A 235 -17.07 22.39 4.20
C LEU A 235 -17.55 21.12 3.49
N PHE A 236 -17.40 19.95 4.14
CA PHE A 236 -17.66 18.65 3.51
C PHE A 236 -18.89 17.93 4.06
N MET A 237 -19.67 18.55 4.96
CA MET A 237 -20.83 17.95 5.65
C MET A 237 -20.51 16.55 6.21
N VAL A 238 -19.44 16.51 7.01
CA VAL A 238 -18.87 15.28 7.54
C VAL A 238 -19.26 15.11 9.00
N VAL A 239 -19.62 13.90 9.39
CA VAL A 239 -20.02 13.54 10.76
C VAL A 239 -19.03 12.51 11.29
N ASP A 240 -18.79 12.57 12.59
CA ASP A 240 -17.98 11.59 13.30
C ASP A 240 -18.83 10.34 13.59
N ASP A 241 -18.47 9.22 12.98
CA ASP A 241 -19.16 7.93 13.13
C ASP A 241 -18.76 7.21 14.44
N SER A 242 -17.77 7.74 15.19
CA SER A 242 -17.30 7.13 16.44
C SER A 242 -18.21 7.36 17.66
N LYS A 243 -19.24 8.20 17.53
CA LYS A 243 -20.14 8.58 18.65
C LYS A 243 -21.55 7.97 18.58
N ASP A 244 -21.91 7.30 17.50
CA ASP A 244 -23.25 6.72 17.29
C ASP A 244 -23.35 5.21 17.65
N GLN A 245 -22.42 4.66 18.45
CA GLN A 245 -22.53 3.30 19.04
C GLN A 245 -22.18 3.29 20.53
#